data_AF-A0A8D8A6V4-F1
#
_entry.id   AF-A0A8D8A6V4-F1
#
_cell.length_a   1.000
_cell.length_b   1.000
_cell.length_c   1.000
_cell.angle_alpha   90.00
_cell.angle_beta   90.00
_cell.angle_gamma   90.00
#
_symmetry.space_group_name_H-M   'P 1'
#
loop_
_entity.id
_entity.type
_entity.pdbx_description
1 polymer ?
#
loop_
_entity_poly.entity_id
_entity_poly.type
_entity_poly.pdbx_seq_one_letter_code
_entity_poly.pdbx_strand_id
1 'polypeptide(L)'
;SLVLINQYFTKTAARPYVQAMVEVGGLQIKPVPDPLPADLQEWLDGATDGVIFFSMGTNLQSSTIPAEKLQALVATFGKLKQRIIWKWDLEDIPNKPANILLKNWLPQDD
;
A
#
# COMPACT_ATOMS: atom_id res chain seq x y z
N SER A 1 25.03 -3.63 25.77
CA SER A 1 23.73 -3.44 25.10
C SER A 1 23.96 -3.56 23.60
N LEU A 2 23.02 -4.14 22.85
CA LEU A 2 23.04 -4.27 21.38
C LEU A 2 21.77 -3.62 20.82
N VAL A 3 21.89 -2.85 19.75
CA VAL A 3 20.79 -2.17 19.07
C VAL A 3 20.71 -2.67 17.64
N LEU A 4 19.60 -3.31 17.30
CA LEU A 4 19.30 -3.76 15.95
C LEU A 4 18.47 -2.70 15.24
N ILE A 5 18.90 -2.27 14.05
CA ILE A 5 18.25 -1.19 13.31
C ILE A 5 17.73 -1.73 11.98
N ASN A 6 16.41 -1.67 11.77
CA ASN A 6 15.76 -2.14 10.55
C ASN A 6 15.95 -1.15 9.38
N GLN A 7 17.19 -1.04 8.89
CA GLN A 7 17.61 -0.20 7.76
C GLN A 7 18.77 -0.90 7.04
N TYR A 8 19.18 -0.35 5.90
CA TYR A 8 20.33 -0.85 5.16
C TYR A 8 21.15 0.31 4.59
N PHE A 9 22.47 0.25 4.74
CA PHE A 9 23.39 1.36 4.46
C PHE A 9 23.32 1.92 3.03
N THR A 10 22.84 1.15 2.05
CA THR A 10 22.64 1.66 0.67
C THR A 10 21.37 2.49 0.50
N LYS A 11 20.45 2.44 1.47
CA LYS A 11 19.17 3.16 1.47
C LYS A 11 19.17 4.40 2.37
N THR A 12 20.21 4.60 3.17
CA THR A 12 20.29 5.68 4.15
C THR A 12 21.55 6.51 3.94
N ALA A 13 21.52 7.76 4.42
CA ALA A 13 22.71 8.60 4.41
C ALA A 13 23.75 8.06 5.38
N ALA A 14 25.04 8.18 5.02
CA ALA A 14 26.14 7.81 5.88
C ALA A 14 26.09 8.59 7.20
N ARG A 15 26.14 7.87 8.32
CA ARG A 15 26.14 8.44 9.68
C ARG A 15 26.99 7.56 10.61
N PRO A 16 27.64 8.15 11.63
CA PRO A 16 28.44 7.37 12.57
C PRO A 16 27.54 6.46 13.43
N TYR A 17 27.97 5.20 13.60
CA TYR A 17 27.39 4.25 14.54
C TYR A 17 28.39 3.90 15.63
N VAL A 18 27.87 3.64 16.83
CA VAL A 18 28.65 2.94 17.86
C VAL A 18 28.71 1.46 17.52
N GLN A 19 29.74 0.74 17.97
CA GLN A 19 29.93 -0.69 17.67
C GLN A 19 28.73 -1.57 18.04
N ALA A 20 27.93 -1.14 19.01
CA ALA A 20 26.72 -1.84 19.46
C ALA A 20 25.50 -1.67 18.52
N MET A 21 25.59 -0.89 17.44
CA MET A 21 24.51 -0.67 16.48
C MET A 21 24.74 -1.50 15.22
N VAL A 22 23.84 -2.45 14.96
CA VAL A 22 23.91 -3.35 13.80
C VAL A 22 22.68 -3.14 12.93
N GLU A 23 22.90 -2.86 11.66
CA GLU A 23 21.82 -2.76 10.67
C GLU A 23 21.35 -4.15 10.25
N VAL A 24 20.04 -4.37 10.34
CA VAL A 24 19.35 -5.61 9.99
C VAL A 24 18.11 -5.26 9.17
N GLY A 25 18.32 -4.73 7.97
CA GLY A 25 17.24 -4.26 7.10
C GLY A 25 16.33 -5.39 6.61
N GLY A 26 15.04 -5.08 6.49
CA GLY A 26 14.04 -5.97 5.90
C GLY A 26 13.45 -7.00 6.87
N LEU A 27 13.48 -6.74 8.19
CA LEU A 27 12.93 -7.66 9.19
C LEU A 27 11.45 -8.02 8.97
N GLN A 28 10.70 -7.12 8.34
CA GLN A 28 9.27 -7.30 8.05
C GLN A 28 8.99 -8.05 6.74
N ILE A 29 10.01 -8.31 5.92
CA ILE A 29 9.83 -8.90 4.58
C ILE A 29 9.77 -10.42 4.72
N LYS A 30 8.68 -11.02 4.27
CA LYS A 30 8.55 -12.47 4.17
C LYS A 30 9.47 -13.01 3.07
N PRO A 31 10.21 -14.11 3.29
CA PRO A 31 11.02 -14.74 2.24
C PRO A 31 10.19 -15.29 1.07
N VAL A 32 8.97 -15.75 1.37
CA VAL A 32 8.03 -16.30 0.41
C VAL A 32 6.67 -15.64 0.67
N PRO A 33 6.07 -14.95 -0.31
CA PRO A 33 4.71 -14.42 -0.25
C PRO A 33 3.66 -15.51 -0.07
N ASP A 34 2.58 -15.22 0.67
CA ASP A 34 1.41 -16.09 0.72
C ASP A 34 0.57 -15.96 -0.58
N PRO A 35 -0.19 -16.98 -0.99
CA PRO A 35 -1.09 -16.84 -2.14
C PRO A 35 -2.18 -15.79 -1.90
N LEU A 36 -2.46 -14.97 -2.92
CA LEU A 36 -3.53 -13.96 -2.83
C LEU A 36 -4.92 -14.60 -2.78
N PRO A 37 -5.89 -13.95 -2.09
CA PRO A 37 -7.30 -14.31 -2.18
C PRO A 37 -7.78 -14.30 -3.64
N ALA A 38 -8.64 -15.26 -3.99
CA ALA A 38 -9.06 -15.50 -5.38
C ALA A 38 -9.68 -14.27 -6.05
N ASP A 39 -10.45 -13.48 -5.31
CA ASP A 39 -11.08 -12.25 -5.81
C ASP A 39 -10.06 -11.15 -6.11
N LEU A 40 -8.99 -11.06 -5.31
CA LEU A 40 -7.90 -10.13 -5.55
C LEU A 40 -7.04 -10.58 -6.74
N GLN A 41 -6.74 -11.87 -6.81
CA GLN A 41 -6.01 -12.48 -7.92
C GLN A 41 -6.74 -12.25 -9.26
N GLU A 42 -8.04 -12.54 -9.33
CA GLU A 42 -8.86 -12.31 -10.53
C GLU A 42 -8.90 -10.83 -10.94
N TRP A 43 -8.98 -9.93 -9.95
CA TRP A 43 -8.92 -8.50 -10.20
C TRP A 43 -7.58 -8.05 -10.79
N LEU A 44 -6.47 -8.61 -10.29
CA LEU A 44 -5.12 -8.33 -10.78
C LEU A 44 -4.90 -8.92 -12.18
N ASP A 45 -5.27 -10.17 -12.40
CA ASP A 45 -5.07 -10.90 -13.66
C ASP A 45 -5.86 -10.30 -14.82
N GLY A 46 -7.01 -9.68 -14.53
CA GLY A 46 -7.80 -8.98 -15.54
C GLY A 46 -7.27 -7.59 -15.93
N ALA A 47 -6.17 -7.11 -15.35
CA ALA A 47 -5.61 -5.79 -15.63
C ALA A 47 -4.69 -5.80 -16.86
N THR A 48 -5.12 -5.17 -17.96
CA THR A 48 -4.33 -5.05 -19.20
C THR A 48 -3.23 -3.99 -19.12
N ASP A 49 -3.52 -2.87 -18.44
CA ASP A 49 -2.65 -1.70 -18.37
C ASP A 49 -1.87 -1.61 -17.06
N GLY A 50 -1.91 -2.68 -16.25
CA GLY A 50 -1.32 -2.77 -14.92
C GLY A 50 -2.28 -2.31 -13.80
N VAL A 51 -1.75 -2.36 -12.58
CA VAL A 51 -2.51 -2.09 -11.34
C VAL A 51 -1.78 -1.06 -10.49
N ILE A 52 -2.55 -0.17 -9.86
CA ILE A 52 -2.06 0.77 -8.85
C ILE A 52 -2.63 0.35 -7.49
N PHE A 53 -1.75 0.05 -6.55
CA PHE A 53 -2.10 -0.17 -5.15
C PHE A 53 -2.00 1.15 -4.38
N PHE A 54 -3.11 1.59 -3.80
CA PHE A 54 -3.18 2.83 -3.02
C PHE A 54 -3.61 2.54 -1.58
N SER A 55 -2.73 2.84 -0.63
CA SER A 55 -2.93 2.61 0.81
C SER A 55 -2.31 3.77 1.59
N MET A 56 -3.04 4.27 2.58
CA MET A 56 -2.58 5.34 3.49
C MET A 56 -2.28 4.82 4.90
N GLY A 57 -2.11 3.50 5.04
CA GLY A 57 -1.91 2.84 6.33
C GLY A 57 -3.20 2.71 7.15
N THR A 58 -3.07 2.37 8.42
CA THR A 58 -4.20 2.19 9.37
C THR A 58 -4.51 3.43 10.19
N ASN A 59 -3.56 4.35 10.32
CA ASN A 59 -3.71 5.54 11.17
C ASN A 59 -4.60 6.62 10.54
N LEU A 60 -4.74 6.62 9.21
CA LEU A 60 -5.64 7.52 8.54
C LEU A 60 -7.02 6.87 8.40
N GLN A 61 -8.00 7.43 9.11
CA GLN A 61 -9.40 7.07 8.95
C GLN A 61 -9.96 7.77 7.71
N SER A 62 -10.66 7.06 6.84
CA SER A 62 -11.08 7.65 5.58
C SER A 62 -12.13 8.74 5.75
N SER A 63 -12.89 8.70 6.85
CA SER A 63 -13.82 9.75 7.29
C SER A 63 -13.16 11.11 7.54
N THR A 64 -11.84 11.14 7.75
CA THR A 64 -11.07 12.37 7.98
C THR A 64 -10.62 13.06 6.69
N ILE A 65 -10.76 12.39 5.53
CA ILE A 65 -10.39 12.97 4.25
C ILE A 65 -11.49 13.95 3.82
N PRO A 66 -11.15 15.24 3.59
CA PRO A 66 -12.13 16.21 3.09
C PRO A 66 -12.75 15.76 1.78
N ALA A 67 -14.07 15.98 1.63
CA ALA A 67 -14.83 15.53 0.47
C ALA A 67 -14.23 16.02 -0.87
N GLU A 68 -13.71 17.24 -0.92
CA GLU A 68 -13.03 17.80 -2.09
C GLU A 68 -11.81 16.97 -2.50
N LYS A 69 -10.99 16.54 -1.52
CA LYS A 69 -9.81 15.71 -1.78
C LYS A 69 -10.19 14.30 -2.23
N LEU A 70 -11.21 13.72 -1.59
CA LEU A 70 -11.75 12.42 -2.00
C LEU A 70 -12.24 12.49 -3.44
N GLN A 71 -13.03 13.51 -3.78
CA GLN A 71 -13.55 13.70 -5.14
C GLN A 71 -12.43 13.89 -6.17
N ALA A 72 -11.38 14.65 -5.83
CA ALA A 72 -10.22 14.83 -6.70
C ALA A 72 -9.48 13.50 -6.93
N LEU A 73 -9.28 12.69 -5.90
CA LEU A 73 -8.66 11.36 -6.02
C LEU A 73 -9.50 10.44 -6.90
N VAL A 74 -10.81 10.33 -6.61
CA VAL A 74 -11.75 9.49 -7.37
C VAL A 74 -11.81 9.90 -8.85
N ALA A 75 -11.93 11.19 -9.13
CA ALA A 75 -11.96 11.71 -10.49
C ALA A 75 -10.63 11.51 -11.24
N THR A 76 -9.51 11.53 -10.53
CA THR A 76 -8.19 11.27 -11.12
C THR A 76 -8.01 9.79 -11.42
N PHE A 77 -8.28 8.92 -10.44
CA PHE A 77 -8.19 7.47 -10.58
C PHE A 77 -9.13 6.92 -11.66
N GLY A 78 -10.35 7.47 -11.78
CA GLY A 78 -11.28 7.08 -12.84
C GLY A 78 -10.84 7.40 -14.27
N LYS A 79 -9.86 8.31 -14.45
CA LYS A 79 -9.30 8.65 -15.78
C LYS A 79 -8.11 7.75 -16.16
N LEU A 80 -7.59 6.97 -15.23
CA LEU A 80 -6.46 6.07 -15.47
C LEU A 80 -6.93 4.80 -16.17
N LYS A 81 -6.08 4.25 -17.03
CA LYS A 81 -6.34 2.96 -17.68
C LYS A 81 -6.08 1.78 -16.75
N GLN A 82 -5.22 1.98 -15.75
CA GLN A 82 -4.90 1.00 -14.72
C GLN A 82 -6.13 0.68 -13.87
N ARG A 83 -6.19 -0.57 -13.41
CA ARG A 83 -7.06 -0.91 -12.28
C ARG A 83 -6.45 -0.38 -11.00
N ILE A 84 -7.29 0.07 -10.07
CA ILE A 84 -6.89 0.61 -8.79
C ILE A 84 -7.38 -0.34 -7.71
N ILE A 85 -6.48 -0.72 -6.81
CA ILE A 85 -6.84 -1.33 -5.53
C ILE A 85 -6.62 -0.26 -4.48
N TRP A 86 -7.68 0.13 -3.78
CA TRP A 86 -7.62 1.16 -2.76
C TRP A 86 -8.00 0.57 -1.40
N LYS A 87 -7.04 0.59 -0.47
CA LYS A 87 -7.31 0.31 0.93
C LYS A 87 -8.20 1.41 1.53
N TRP A 88 -9.46 1.09 1.81
CA TRP A 88 -10.48 2.02 2.29
C TRP A 88 -11.33 1.35 3.36
N ASP A 89 -11.50 2.01 4.51
CA ASP A 89 -12.18 1.46 5.69
C ASP A 89 -13.73 1.48 5.58
N LEU A 90 -14.29 2.24 4.65
CA LEU A 90 -15.73 2.25 4.34
C LEU A 90 -16.05 1.31 3.17
N GLU A 91 -17.31 0.89 3.06
CA GLU A 91 -17.74 -0.04 2.01
C GLU A 91 -17.79 0.60 0.61
N ASP A 92 -18.04 1.92 0.53
CA ASP A 92 -18.17 2.61 -0.75
C ASP A 92 -17.70 4.07 -0.69
N ILE A 93 -17.54 4.67 -1.87
CA ILE A 93 -17.29 6.09 -2.07
C ILE A 93 -18.24 6.65 -3.14
N PRO A 94 -18.71 7.92 -3.00
CA PRO A 94 -19.59 8.52 -4.00
C PRO A 94 -18.98 8.51 -5.40
N ASN A 95 -19.77 8.11 -6.41
CA ASN A 95 -19.39 8.07 -7.82
C ASN A 95 -18.15 7.19 -8.11
N LYS A 96 -17.97 6.09 -7.37
CA LYS A 96 -16.85 5.17 -7.56
C LYS A 96 -16.78 4.64 -9.00
N PRO A 97 -15.67 4.90 -9.73
CA PRO A 97 -15.43 4.32 -11.04
C PRO A 97 -15.33 2.80 -11.02
N ALA A 98 -15.62 2.17 -12.17
CA ALA A 98 -15.56 0.72 -12.31
C ALA A 98 -14.13 0.17 -12.19
N ASN A 99 -13.09 0.96 -12.50
CA ASN A 99 -11.69 0.54 -12.37
C ASN A 99 -11.14 0.64 -10.94
N ILE A 100 -11.96 0.97 -9.94
CA ILE A 100 -11.54 1.04 -8.53
C ILE A 100 -12.18 -0.09 -7.72
N LEU A 101 -11.33 -0.93 -7.12
CA LEU A 101 -11.69 -1.92 -6.11
C LEU A 101 -11.36 -1.38 -4.71
N LEU A 102 -12.37 -1.31 -3.84
CA LEU A 102 -12.20 -0.94 -2.44
C LEU A 102 -12.06 -2.20 -1.58
N LYS A 103 -11.11 -2.18 -0.65
CA LYS A 103 -10.94 -3.22 0.35
C LYS A 103 -10.52 -2.61 1.69
N ASN A 104 -11.16 -3.02 2.77
CA ASN A 104 -10.76 -2.60 4.12
C ASN A 104 -9.42 -3.21 4.54
N TRP A 105 -9.21 -4.48 4.17
CA TRP A 105 -7.98 -5.22 4.43
C TRP A 105 -7.36 -5.76 3.15
N LEU A 106 -6.05 -5.63 3.03
CA LEU A 106 -5.26 -6.10 1.90
C LEU A 106 -3.96 -6.73 2.43
N PRO A 107 -3.56 -7.92 1.93
CA PRO A 107 -2.27 -8.50 2.24
C PRO A 107 -1.18 -7.67 1.53
N GLN A 108 -0.44 -6.84 2.27
CA GLN A 108 0.49 -5.86 1.69
C GLN A 108 1.88 -6.42 1.39
N ASP A 109 2.23 -7.51 2.05
CA ASP A 109 3.51 -8.22 1.97
C ASP A 109 3.44 -9.52 1.17
N ASP A 110 2.28 -9.78 0.56
CA ASP A 110 2.00 -10.94 -0.31
C ASP A 110 1.82 -10.47 -1.76
#